data_AF-A0A6I4KRE2-F1
#
_entry.id   AF-A0A6I4KRE2-F1
#
_cell.length_a   1.000
_cell.length_b   1.000
_cell.length_c   1.000
_cell.angle_alpha   90.00
_cell.angle_beta   90.00
_cell.angle_gamma   90.00
#
_symmetry.space_group_name_H-M   'P 1'
#
loop_
_entity.id
_entity.type
_entity.pdbx_description
1 polymer ?
#
loop_
_entity_poly.entity_id
_entity_poly.type
_entity_poly.pdbx_seq_one_letter_code
_entity_poly.pdbx_strand_id
1 'polypeptide(L)'
;MTEQKDPRVLFAAERTLLAWNRTSIALIAFGFLIERSGILIKVLSGAASNSISMQLTIVAGLFFILSGSFIAVYSSKQYANVLKTLTPSDFPTGYSGKWGMAVNLWVATLGIVLAIALLLAH
;
A
#
# COMPACT_ATOMS: atom_id res chain seq x y z
N MET A 1 -25.55 26.60 -18.32
CA MET A 1 -25.42 26.43 -16.85
C MET A 1 -24.05 25.84 -16.60
N THR A 2 -23.08 26.66 -16.23
CA THR A 2 -21.72 26.20 -15.88
C THR A 2 -21.82 25.35 -14.62
N GLU A 3 -21.58 24.05 -14.73
CA GLU A 3 -21.45 23.14 -13.58
C GLU A 3 -20.35 23.67 -12.67
N GLN A 4 -20.75 24.34 -11.58
CA GLN A 4 -19.84 24.76 -10.52
C GLN A 4 -19.40 23.50 -9.79
N LYS A 5 -18.20 22.99 -10.11
CA LYS A 5 -17.70 21.71 -9.62
C LYS A 5 -17.41 21.84 -8.13
N ASP A 6 -18.23 21.15 -7.32
CA ASP A 6 -18.23 21.28 -5.87
C ASP A 6 -16.88 20.80 -5.28
N PRO A 7 -16.13 21.65 -4.54
CA PRO A 7 -14.86 21.27 -3.91
C PRO A 7 -14.98 20.08 -2.95
N ARG A 8 -16.20 19.71 -2.51
CA ARG A 8 -16.47 18.48 -1.75
C ARG A 8 -16.03 17.21 -2.48
N VAL A 9 -16.02 17.20 -3.81
CA VAL A 9 -15.59 16.04 -4.62
C VAL A 9 -14.10 15.76 -4.42
N LEU A 10 -13.26 16.81 -4.35
CA LEU A 10 -11.83 16.70 -4.06
C LEU A 10 -11.60 16.10 -2.66
N PHE A 11 -12.27 16.64 -1.64
CA PHE A 11 -12.14 16.14 -0.26
C PHE A 11 -12.72 14.73 -0.07
N ALA A 12 -13.74 14.34 -0.85
CA ALA A 12 -14.22 12.97 -0.87
C ALA A 12 -13.20 12.01 -1.47
N ALA A 13 -12.58 12.37 -2.60
CA ALA A 13 -11.53 11.58 -3.24
C ALA A 13 -10.27 11.45 -2.37
N GLU A 14 -9.92 12.49 -1.61
CA GLU A 14 -8.80 12.41 -0.67
C GLU A 14 -9.07 11.45 0.49
N ARG A 15 -10.28 11.46 1.04
CA ARG A 15 -10.67 10.51 2.10
C ARG A 15 -10.62 9.07 1.62
N THR A 16 -11.05 8.79 0.39
CA THR A 16 -10.93 7.45 -0.17
C THR A 16 -9.46 7.09 -0.40
N LEU A 17 -8.64 8.00 -0.89
CA LEU A 17 -7.19 7.78 -1.02
C LEU A 17 -6.52 7.40 0.30
N LEU A 18 -6.80 8.15 1.37
CA LEU A 18 -6.24 7.88 2.71
C LEU A 18 -6.77 6.57 3.31
N ALA A 19 -8.03 6.22 3.04
CA ALA A 19 -8.57 4.93 3.44
C ALA A 19 -7.84 3.76 2.75
N TRP A 20 -7.52 3.90 1.46
CA TRP A 20 -6.75 2.91 0.70
C TRP A 20 -5.28 2.84 1.16
N ASN A 21 -4.69 3.98 1.54
CA ASN A 21 -3.35 4.00 2.14
C ASN A 21 -3.31 3.16 3.43
N ARG A 22 -4.30 3.34 4.30
CA ARG A 22 -4.39 2.59 5.57
C ARG A 22 -4.53 1.09 5.33
N THR A 23 -5.34 0.66 4.36
CA THR A 23 -5.47 -0.76 4.03
C THR A 23 -4.18 -1.33 3.44
N SER A 24 -3.49 -0.57 2.57
CA SER A 24 -2.17 -0.94 2.05
C SER A 24 -1.13 -1.14 3.15
N ILE A 25 -1.01 -0.20 4.09
CA ILE A 25 -0.07 -0.31 5.21
C ILE A 25 -0.40 -1.53 6.07
N ALA A 26 -1.69 -1.75 6.37
CA ALA A 26 -2.11 -2.91 7.15
C ALA A 26 -1.74 -4.24 6.46
N LEU A 27 -1.92 -4.35 5.14
CA LEU A 27 -1.55 -5.54 4.38
C LEU A 27 -0.03 -5.76 4.34
N ILE A 28 0.76 -4.69 4.17
CA ILE A 28 2.23 -4.77 4.19
C ILE A 28 2.72 -5.23 5.57
N ALA A 29 2.23 -4.60 6.64
CA ALA A 29 2.59 -4.95 8.01
C ALA A 29 2.18 -6.39 8.37
N PHE A 30 0.99 -6.81 7.94
CA PHE A 30 0.51 -8.17 8.15
C PHE A 30 1.32 -9.20 7.36
N GLY A 31 1.68 -8.91 6.11
CA GLY A 31 2.55 -9.77 5.31
C GLY A 31 3.94 -9.94 5.92
N PHE A 32 4.52 -8.87 6.46
CA PHE A 32 5.76 -8.93 7.22
C PHE A 32 5.63 -9.79 8.49
N LEU A 33 4.54 -9.64 9.24
CA LEU A 33 4.27 -10.45 10.43
C LEU A 33 4.14 -11.93 10.09
N ILE A 34 3.43 -12.26 8.99
CA ILE A 34 3.32 -13.63 8.50
C ILE A 34 4.71 -14.17 8.19
N GLU A 35 5.50 -13.51 7.34
CA GLU A 35 6.85 -13.96 6.98
C GLU A 35 7.70 -14.23 8.23
N ARG A 36 7.72 -13.30 9.20
CA ARG A 36 8.51 -13.46 10.42
C ARG A 36 8.01 -14.55 11.36
N SER A 37 6.72 -14.87 11.34
CA SER A 37 6.18 -15.97 12.15
C SER A 37 6.79 -17.33 11.80
N GLY A 38 7.16 -17.55 10.53
CA GLY A 38 7.78 -18.81 10.08
C GLY A 38 9.14 -19.05 10.71
N ILE A 39 9.93 -17.99 10.86
CA ILE A 39 11.25 -18.04 11.51
C ILE A 39 11.10 -18.20 13.03
N LEU A 40 10.14 -17.51 13.64
CA LEU A 40 9.84 -17.65 15.06
C LEU A 40 9.48 -19.10 15.42
N ILE A 41 8.63 -19.74 14.61
CA ILE A 41 8.26 -21.15 14.77
C ILE A 41 9.49 -22.06 14.63
N LYS A 42 10.37 -21.80 13.65
CA LYS A 42 11.62 -22.58 13.48
C LYS A 42 12.48 -22.58 14.74
N VAL A 43 12.65 -21.41 15.35
CA VAL A 43 13.48 -21.24 16.56
C VAL A 43 12.82 -21.92 17.77
N LEU A 44 11.50 -21.79 17.91
CA LEU A 44 10.76 -22.38 19.03
C LEU A 44 10.63 -23.90 18.96
N SER A 45 10.48 -24.47 17.75
CA SER A 45 10.26 -25.91 17.57
C SER A 45 11.53 -26.76 17.65
N GLY A 46 12.73 -26.16 17.73
CA GLY A 46 13.99 -26.85 18.06
C GLY A 46 14.58 -27.78 16.99
N ALA A 47 13.76 -28.55 16.26
CA ALA A 47 14.11 -29.33 15.09
C ALA A 47 12.82 -29.86 14.45
N ALA A 48 12.78 -29.91 13.11
CA ALA A 48 11.66 -30.39 12.27
C ALA A 48 10.46 -29.43 12.08
N SER A 49 10.73 -28.12 11.91
CA SER A 49 9.81 -27.32 11.10
C SER A 49 9.92 -27.81 9.64
N ASN A 50 8.80 -28.29 9.08
CA ASN A 50 8.76 -28.81 7.73
C ASN A 50 9.20 -27.71 6.75
N SER A 51 10.19 -27.94 5.89
CA SER A 51 10.68 -26.90 4.96
C SER A 51 9.57 -26.34 4.07
N ILE A 52 8.54 -27.16 3.79
CA ILE A 52 7.34 -26.78 3.06
C ILE A 52 6.50 -25.73 3.82
N SER A 53 6.30 -25.87 5.13
CA SER A 53 5.51 -24.90 5.90
C SER A 53 6.23 -23.56 6.00
N MET A 54 7.55 -23.57 6.10
CA MET A 54 8.38 -22.36 6.07
C MET A 54 8.27 -21.62 4.74
N GLN A 55 8.41 -22.33 3.61
CA GLN A 55 8.25 -21.74 2.28
C GLN A 55 6.84 -21.18 2.07
N LEU A 56 5.81 -21.87 2.54
CA LEU A 56 4.43 -21.38 2.52
C LEU A 56 4.26 -20.06 3.28
N THR A 57 4.85 -19.94 4.46
CA THR A 57 4.77 -18.71 5.27
C THR A 57 5.52 -17.55 4.59
N ILE A 58 6.68 -17.80 3.99
CA ILE A 58 7.44 -16.79 3.23
C ILE A 58 6.63 -16.32 2.01
N VAL A 59 6.12 -17.25 1.19
CA VAL A 59 5.33 -16.95 -0.01
C VAL A 59 4.05 -16.21 0.36
N ALA A 60 3.36 -16.62 1.43
CA ALA A 60 2.17 -15.95 1.92
C ALA A 60 2.50 -14.51 2.36
N GLY A 61 3.57 -14.30 3.14
CA GLY A 61 4.00 -12.97 3.56
C GLY A 61 4.32 -12.05 2.38
N LEU A 62 5.08 -12.56 1.40
CA LEU A 62 5.40 -11.85 0.15
C LEU A 62 4.13 -11.48 -0.63
N PHE A 63 3.17 -12.40 -0.74
CA PHE A 63 1.90 -12.14 -1.41
C PHE A 63 1.12 -10.98 -0.77
N PHE A 64 1.07 -10.92 0.56
CA PHE A 64 0.43 -9.83 1.29
C PHE A 64 1.16 -8.49 1.11
N ILE A 65 2.50 -8.47 1.17
CA ILE A 65 3.30 -7.26 0.95
C ILE A 65 3.11 -6.73 -0.48
N LEU A 66 3.18 -7.60 -1.49
CA LEU A 66 2.97 -7.24 -2.88
C LEU A 66 1.55 -6.75 -3.13
N SER A 67 0.54 -7.40 -2.55
CA SER A 67 -0.86 -6.96 -2.64
C SER A 67 -1.06 -5.58 -2.01
N GLY A 68 -0.47 -5.32 -0.84
CA GLY A 68 -0.53 -4.01 -0.18
C GLY A 68 0.15 -2.90 -1.00
N SER A 69 1.33 -3.20 -1.59
CA SER A 69 2.01 -2.27 -2.51
C SER A 69 1.21 -2.01 -3.78
N PHE A 70 0.61 -3.06 -4.37
CA PHE A 70 -0.26 -2.92 -5.54
C PHE A 70 -1.46 -2.01 -5.27
N ILE A 71 -2.12 -2.17 -4.11
CA ILE A 71 -3.26 -1.33 -3.71
C ILE A 71 -2.82 0.13 -3.52
N ALA A 72 -1.60 0.39 -3.03
CA ALA A 72 -1.06 1.74 -2.87
C ALA A 72 -0.80 2.40 -4.23
N VAL A 73 -0.27 1.65 -5.21
CA VAL A 73 -0.11 2.13 -6.59
C VAL A 73 -1.46 2.34 -7.27
N TYR A 74 -2.39 1.40 -7.11
CA TYR A 74 -3.71 1.47 -7.74
C TYR A 74 -4.52 2.65 -7.23
N SER A 75 -4.53 2.90 -5.93
CA SER A 75 -5.21 4.06 -5.34
C SER A 75 -4.60 5.39 -5.81
N SER A 76 -3.26 5.45 -5.96
CA SER A 76 -2.59 6.61 -6.55
C SER A 76 -3.01 6.85 -8.01
N LYS A 77 -3.11 5.79 -8.83
CA LYS A 77 -3.63 5.88 -10.21
C LYS A 77 -5.09 6.31 -10.26
N GLN A 78 -5.94 5.76 -9.39
CA GLN A 78 -7.35 6.11 -9.33
C GLN A 78 -7.53 7.60 -8.95
N TYR A 79 -6.78 8.08 -7.96
CA TYR A 79 -6.81 9.48 -7.58
C TYR A 79 -6.22 10.40 -8.65
N ALA A 80 -5.19 9.96 -9.38
CA ALA A 80 -4.67 10.68 -10.55
C ALA A 80 -5.72 10.79 -11.68
N ASN A 81 -6.49 9.73 -11.92
CA ASN A 81 -7.57 9.74 -12.90
C ASN A 81 -8.72 10.67 -12.47
N VAL A 82 -9.07 10.69 -11.18
CA VAL A 82 -10.05 11.64 -10.62
C VAL A 82 -9.55 13.08 -10.69
N LEU A 83 -8.25 13.31 -10.47
CA LEU A 83 -7.63 14.63 -10.65
C LEU A 83 -7.64 15.08 -12.11
N LYS A 84 -7.42 14.18 -13.07
CA LYS A 84 -7.47 14.50 -14.51
C LYS A 84 -8.86 14.89 -15.00
N THR A 85 -9.92 14.41 -14.36
CA THR A 85 -11.30 14.81 -14.68
C THR A 85 -11.71 16.10 -13.99
N LEU A 86 -10.90 16.65 -13.08
CA LEU A 86 -11.13 17.91 -12.37
C LEU A 86 -10.31 19.04 -13.03
N THR A 87 -11.00 20.11 -13.42
CA THR A 87 -10.40 21.24 -14.15
C THR A 87 -9.55 22.09 -13.19
N PRO A 88 -8.40 22.64 -13.60
CA PRO A 88 -7.50 23.43 -12.73
C PRO A 88 -8.11 24.68 -12.05
N SER A 89 -9.35 25.05 -12.39
CA SER A 89 -10.07 26.19 -11.85
C SER A 89 -10.67 25.98 -10.45
N ASP A 90 -10.74 24.73 -9.95
CA ASP A 90 -11.38 24.40 -8.66
C ASP A 90 -10.38 24.08 -7.53
N PHE A 91 -9.08 24.28 -7.76
CA PHE A 91 -8.08 24.16 -6.69
C PHE A 91 -8.08 25.43 -5.83
N PRO A 92 -8.42 25.37 -4.52
CA PRO A 92 -8.21 26.50 -3.64
C PRO A 92 -6.73 26.89 -3.65
N THR A 93 -6.44 28.19 -3.74
CA THR A 93 -5.10 28.75 -3.86
C THR A 93 -4.19 28.22 -2.74
N GLY A 94 -3.22 27.37 -3.10
CA GLY A 94 -2.24 26.78 -2.18
C GLY A 94 -2.44 25.30 -1.82
N TYR A 95 -3.55 24.65 -2.21
CA TYR A 95 -3.78 23.24 -1.89
C TYR A 95 -3.18 22.30 -2.94
N SER A 96 -2.12 21.59 -2.55
CA SER A 96 -1.46 20.61 -3.41
C SER A 96 -2.01 19.21 -3.14
N GLY A 97 -3.06 18.80 -3.86
CA GLY A 97 -3.59 17.42 -3.83
C GLY A 97 -2.55 16.33 -4.17
N LYS A 98 -1.35 16.71 -4.61
CA LYS A 98 -0.23 15.83 -4.92
C LYS A 98 0.37 15.13 -3.68
N TRP A 99 0.17 15.64 -2.47
CA TRP A 99 0.73 15.04 -1.24
C TRP A 99 0.17 13.64 -0.96
N GLY A 100 -1.12 13.43 -1.14
CA GLY A 100 -1.71 12.09 -0.96
C GLY A 100 -1.14 11.05 -1.92
N MET A 101 -0.87 11.44 -3.17
CA MET A 101 -0.21 10.58 -4.16
C MET A 101 1.24 10.28 -3.77
N ALA A 102 1.97 11.30 -3.31
CA ALA A 102 3.35 11.15 -2.87
C ALA A 102 3.44 10.15 -1.71
N VAL A 103 2.59 10.29 -0.68
CA VAL A 103 2.58 9.37 0.47
C VAL A 103 2.28 7.92 0.03
N ASN A 104 1.31 7.70 -0.86
CA ASN A 104 1.01 6.36 -1.37
C ASN A 104 2.17 5.77 -2.19
N LEU A 105 2.82 6.58 -3.02
CA LEU A 105 4.01 6.13 -3.76
C LEU A 105 5.15 5.78 -2.80
N TRP A 106 5.40 6.61 -1.78
CA TRP A 106 6.36 6.31 -0.73
C TRP A 106 6.07 4.99 -0.03
N VAL A 107 4.81 4.74 0.37
CA VAL A 107 4.40 3.46 0.98
C VAL A 107 4.61 2.28 0.03
N ALA A 108 4.27 2.43 -1.25
CA ALA A 108 4.47 1.40 -2.26
C ALA A 108 5.96 1.07 -2.45
N THR A 109 6.81 2.11 -2.54
CA THR A 109 8.26 1.97 -2.64
C THR A 109 8.83 1.26 -1.42
N LEU A 110 8.44 1.67 -0.21
CA LEU A 110 8.86 1.00 1.03
C LEU A 110 8.42 -0.47 1.07
N GLY A 111 7.20 -0.77 0.62
CA GLY A 111 6.71 -2.15 0.52
C GLY A 111 7.52 -3.00 -0.46
N ILE A 112 7.90 -2.44 -1.62
CA ILE A 112 8.74 -3.13 -2.61
C ILE A 112 10.15 -3.35 -2.07
N VAL A 113 10.75 -2.32 -1.46
CA VAL A 113 12.08 -2.41 -0.84
C VAL A 113 12.07 -3.48 0.25
N LEU A 114 11.02 -3.53 1.08
CA LEU A 114 10.86 -4.57 2.09
C LEU A 114 10.75 -5.96 1.46
N ALA A 115 9.94 -6.14 0.40
CA ALA A 115 9.83 -7.41 -0.29
C ALA A 115 11.17 -7.88 -0.89
N ILE A 116 11.92 -6.97 -1.51
CA ILE A 116 13.26 -7.27 -2.05
C ILE A 116 14.23 -7.62 -0.92
N ALA A 117 14.22 -6.86 0.17
CA ALA A 117 15.07 -7.12 1.33
C ALA A 117 14.79 -8.50 1.94
N LEU A 118 13.52 -8.91 2.02
CA LEU A 118 13.13 -10.24 2.51
C LEU A 118 13.56 -11.36 1.55
N LEU A 119 13.48 -11.12 0.23
CA LEU A 119 13.97 -12.06 -0.78
C LEU A 119 15.50 -12.23 -0.73
N LEU A 120 16.25 -11.15 -0.45
CA LEU A 120 17.72 -11.21 -0.33
C LEU A 120 18.18 -11.79 1.01
N ALA A 121 17.35 -11.72 2.05
CA ALA A 121 17.67 -12.23 3.37
C ALA A 121 17.49 -13.76 3.51
N HIS A 122 16.85 -14.40 2.53
CA HIS A 122 16.71 -15.85 2.40
C HIS A 122 17.70 -16.41 1.37
#